data_AF-A0A524EYP8-F1
#
_entry.id   AF-A0A524EYP8-F1
#
_cell.length_a   1.000
_cell.length_b   1.000
_cell.length_c   1.000
_cell.angle_alpha   90.00
_cell.angle_beta   90.00
_cell.angle_gamma   90.00
#
_symmetry.space_group_name_H-M   'P 1'
#
loop_
_entity.id
_entity.type
_entity.pdbx_description
1 polymer ?
#
loop_
_entity_poly.entity_id
_entity_poly.type
_entity_poly.pdbx_seq_one_letter_code
_entity_poly.pdbx_strand_id
1 'polypeptide(L)' 'MNIDELVRKQLKKFSAYEPGEQPQGEGWIKLNTNENPYPPIPEILEEIKEAINEKLRLYPDPTAFEVRKDIL' A
#
# COMPACT_ATOMS: atom_id res chain seq x y z
N MET A 1 -8.08 5.57 32.11
CA MET A 1 -7.92 4.20 31.58
C MET A 1 -6.50 4.09 31.06
N ASN A 2 -5.70 3.16 31.57
CA ASN A 2 -4.30 3.01 31.20
C ASN A 2 -4.19 2.13 29.94
N ILE A 3 -3.64 2.66 28.84
CA ILE A 3 -3.51 1.93 27.58
C ILE A 3 -2.63 0.68 27.73
N ASP A 4 -1.65 0.72 28.64
CA ASP A 4 -0.75 -0.40 28.91
C ASP A 4 -1.45 -1.61 29.55
N GLU A 5 -2.62 -1.39 30.16
CA GLU A 5 -3.46 -2.44 30.74
C GLU A 5 -4.40 -3.08 29.72
N LEU A 6 -4.62 -2.42 28.58
CA LEU A 6 -5.50 -2.88 27.49
C LEU A 6 -4.74 -3.68 26.42
N VAL A 7 -3.42 -3.56 26.38
CA VAL A 7 -2.57 -4.17 25.34
C VAL A 7 -2.10 -5.57 25.77
N ARG A 8 -2.18 -6.52 24.83
CA ARG A 8 -1.71 -7.90 25.02
C ARG A 8 -0.26 -7.91 25.51
N LYS A 9 0.06 -8.78 26.46
CA LYS A 9 1.40 -8.87 27.09
C LYS A 9 2.55 -8.95 26.07
N GLN A 10 2.34 -9.63 24.94
CA GLN A 10 3.32 -9.80 23.86
C GLN A 10 3.70 -8.48 23.19
N LEU A 11 2.77 -7.53 23.12
CA LEU A 11 2.97 -6.24 22.47
C LEU A 11 3.61 -5.20 23.40
N LYS A 12 3.67 -5.46 24.72
CA LYS A 12 4.27 -4.52 25.69
C LYS A 12 5.77 -4.29 25.50
N LYS A 13 6.46 -5.21 24.80
CA LYS A 13 7.88 -5.11 24.45
C LYS A 13 8.10 -5.08 22.93
N PHE A 14 7.03 -4.89 22.16
CA PHE A 14 7.12 -4.83 20.72
C PHE A 14 7.68 -3.46 20.32
N SER A 15 8.79 -3.47 19.57
CA SER A 15 9.23 -2.28 18.85
C SER A 15 8.53 -2.27 17.50
N ALA A 16 7.88 -1.14 17.19
CA ALA A 16 7.27 -0.95 15.87
C ALA A 16 8.34 -1.02 14.77
N TYR A 17 7.91 -1.35 13.55
CA TYR A 17 8.76 -1.20 12.39
C TYR A 17 9.14 0.28 12.24
N GLU A 18 10.44 0.55 12.23
CA GLU A 18 10.99 1.86 11.92
C GLU A 18 11.55 1.79 10.49
N PRO A 19 10.98 2.56 9.54
CA PRO A 19 11.52 2.61 8.18
C PRO A 19 12.94 3.20 8.20
N GLY A 20 13.73 2.84 7.19
CA GLY A 20 15.01 3.50 6.95
C GLY A 20 14.84 4.98 6.65
N GLU A 21 15.93 5.74 6.74
CA GLU A 21 15.94 7.16 6.44
C GLU A 21 15.41 7.42 5.01
N GLN A 22 14.52 8.41 4.89
CA GLN A 22 14.00 8.88 3.62
C GLN A 22 14.26 10.38 3.49
N PRO A 23 15.01 10.83 2.46
CA PRO A 23 15.29 12.25 2.28
C PRO A 23 14.00 13.05 2.11
N GLN A 24 13.97 14.25 2.69
CA GLN A 24 12.85 15.19 2.60
C GLN A 24 13.18 16.29 1.58
N GLY A 25 12.15 16.86 0.96
CA GLY A 25 12.30 17.90 -0.07
C GLY A 25 12.70 17.36 -1.45
N GLU A 26 13.08 18.26 -2.34
CA GLU A 26 13.39 17.96 -3.74
C GLU A 26 14.89 17.83 -3.99
N GLY A 27 15.28 17.35 -5.18
CA GLY A 27 16.68 17.34 -5.64
C GLY A 27 17.48 16.07 -5.32
N TRP A 28 16.83 15.00 -4.86
CA TRP A 28 17.47 13.72 -4.56
C TRP A 28 17.21 12.67 -5.64
N ILE A 29 18.19 11.78 -5.87
CA ILE A 29 17.98 10.54 -6.64
C ILE A 29 17.62 9.44 -5.64
N LYS A 30 16.36 8.98 -5.68
CA LYS A 30 15.81 8.01 -4.72
C LYS A 30 16.19 6.57 -5.11
N LEU A 31 16.96 5.90 -4.26
CA LEU A 31 17.44 4.52 -4.48
C LEU A 31 17.28 3.62 -3.24
N ASN A 32 16.51 4.04 -2.23
CA ASN A 32 16.48 3.40 -0.90
C ASN A 32 15.31 2.42 -0.67
N THR A 33 14.35 2.28 -1.60
CA THR A 33 13.15 1.42 -1.42
C THR A 33 12.91 0.42 -2.56
N ASN A 34 13.87 0.22 -3.47
CA ASN A 34 13.77 -0.69 -4.62
C ASN A 34 12.56 -0.44 -5.55
N GLU A 35 12.13 0.82 -5.68
CA GLU A 35 11.07 1.19 -6.62
C GLU A 35 11.51 1.01 -8.07
N ASN A 36 10.55 0.68 -8.93
CA ASN A 36 10.78 0.69 -10.38
C ASN A 36 11.00 2.15 -10.84
N PRO A 37 12.07 2.47 -11.58
CA PRO A 37 12.34 3.83 -12.03
C PRO A 37 11.40 4.30 -13.16
N TYR A 38 10.67 3.38 -13.80
CA TYR A 38 9.78 3.68 -14.91
C TYR A 38 8.35 3.96 -14.44
N PRO A 39 7.62 4.86 -15.12
CA PRO A 39 6.19 5.03 -14.87
C PRO A 39 5.43 3.74 -15.24
N PRO A 40 4.22 3.54 -14.69
CA PRO A 40 3.32 2.50 -15.20
C PRO A 40 3.01 2.74 -16.69
N ILE A 41 2.64 1.67 -17.40
CA ILE A 41 2.18 1.80 -18.79
C ILE A 41 0.89 2.64 -18.85
N PRO A 42 0.67 3.44 -19.91
CA PRO A 42 -0.47 4.36 -20.01
C PRO A 42 -1.84 3.69 -19.82
N GLU A 43 -1.99 2.47 -20.30
CA GLU A 43 -3.23 1.69 -20.25
C GLU A 43 -3.68 1.45 -18.79
N ILE A 44 -2.73 1.16 -17.89
CA ILE A 44 -3.01 1.01 -16.45
C ILE A 44 -3.56 2.32 -15.87
N LEU A 45 -3.05 3.47 -16.29
CA LEU A 45 -3.52 4.77 -15.80
C LEU A 45 -4.93 5.10 -16.29
N GLU A 46 -5.29 4.69 -17.50
CA GLU A 46 -6.64 4.86 -18.03
C GLU A 46 -7.64 3.94 -17.31
N GLU A 47 -7.31 2.66 -17.17
CA GLU A 47 -8.17 1.69 -16.46
C GLU A 47 -8.43 2.10 -15.00
N ILE A 48 -7.40 2.59 -14.29
CA ILE A 48 -7.57 3.09 -12.92
C ILE A 48 -8.55 4.27 -12.89
N LYS A 49 -8.45 5.21 -13.83
CA LYS A 49 -9.37 6.37 -13.90
C LYS A 49 -10.80 5.91 -14.16
N GLU A 50 -10.99 4.95 -15.05
CA GLU A 50 -12.32 4.40 -15.34
C GLU A 50 -12.91 3.64 -14.16
N ALA A 51 -12.08 2.91 -13.41
CA ALA A 51 -12.48 2.17 -12.21
C ALA A 51 -12.94 3.09 -11.07
N ILE A 52 -12.44 4.33 -11.01
CA ILE A 52 -12.88 5.36 -10.06
C ILE A 52 -14.23 5.93 -10.51
N ASN A 53 -15.29 5.19 -10.21
CA ASN A 53 -16.65 5.58 -10.54
C ASN A 53 -17.63 5.20 -9.41
N GLU A 54 -18.92 5.37 -9.68
CA GLU A 54 -20.04 5.09 -8.76
C GLU A 54 -20.02 3.69 -8.12
N LYS A 55 -19.31 2.71 -8.70
CA LYS A 55 -19.13 1.37 -8.11
C LYS A 55 -18.32 1.37 -6.82
N LEU A 56 -17.53 2.42 -6.54
CA LEU A 56 -16.74 2.53 -5.30
C LEU A 56 -17.61 2.51 -4.01
N ARG A 57 -18.92 2.74 -4.12
CA ARG A 57 -19.85 2.58 -2.99
C ARG A 57 -20.11 1.11 -2.63
N LEU A 58 -19.74 0.17 -3.50
CA LEU A 58 -19.92 -1.26 -3.32
C LEU A 58 -18.62 -1.89 -2.83
N TYR A 59 -18.73 -3.00 -2.10
CA TYR A 59 -17.55 -3.82 -1.80
C TYR A 59 -16.96 -4.41 -3.10
N PRO A 60 -15.62 -4.55 -3.19
CA PRO A 60 -14.98 -5.25 -4.30
C PRO A 60 -15.32 -6.75 -4.28
N ASP A 61 -15.00 -7.46 -5.37
CA ASP A 61 -15.08 -8.93 -5.38
C ASP A 61 -14.23 -9.50 -4.23
N PRO A 62 -14.84 -10.22 -3.27
CA PRO A 62 -14.13 -10.73 -2.09
C PRO A 62 -13.07 -11.78 -2.43
N THR A 63 -13.08 -12.33 -3.64
CA THR A 63 -12.14 -13.37 -4.09
C THR A 63 -11.09 -12.88 -5.07
N ALA A 64 -11.24 -11.64 -5.59
CA ALA A 64 -10.45 -11.10 -6.70
C ALA A 64 -10.30 -12.11 -7.86
N PHE A 65 -11.42 -12.73 -8.27
CA PHE A 65 -11.42 -13.90 -9.14
C PHE A 65 -10.75 -13.63 -10.50
N GLU A 66 -11.11 -12.52 -11.16
CA GLU A 66 -10.53 -12.17 -12.47
C GLU A 66 -9.01 -11.96 -12.38
N VAL A 67 -8.53 -11.24 -11.35
CA VAL A 67 -7.08 -11.04 -11.14
C VAL A 67 -6.36 -12.38 -10.96
N ARG A 68 -6.93 -13.31 -10.19
CA ARG A 68 -6.33 -14.63 -9.95
C ARG A 68 -6.28 -15.48 -11.21
N LYS A 69 -7.31 -15.37 -12.07
CA LYS A 69 -7.38 -16.08 -13.35
C LYS A 69 -6.31 -15.59 -14.34
N ASP A 70 -5.96 -14.31 -14.30
CA ASP A 70 -4.97 -13.73 -15.23
C ASP A 70 -3.51 -13.97 -14.79
N ILE A 71 -3.28 -14.22 -13.49
CA ILE A 71 -1.93 -14.43 -12.93
C ILE A 71 -1.53 -15.91 -12.85
N LEU A 72 -2.51 -16.83 -12.77
CA LEU A 72 -2.31 -18.29 -12.63
C LEU A 72 -2.39 -19.04 -13.96
#